data_AF-A0A131ZYY2-F1
#
_entry.id   AF-A0A131ZYY2-F1
#
_cell.length_a   1.000
_cell.length_b   1.000
_cell.length_c   1.000
_cell.angle_alpha   90.00
_cell.angle_beta   90.00
_cell.angle_gamma   90.00
#
_symmetry.space_group_name_H-M   'P 1'
#
loop_
_entity.id
_entity.type
_entity.pdbx_description
1 polymer ?
#
loop_
_entity_poly.entity_id
_entity_poly.type
_entity_poly.pdbx_seq_one_letter_code
_entity_poly.pdbx_strand_id
1 'polypeptide(L)'
;MPQTATINSFLESVQRIARDEFNSNFGREEVSSYVTAFHEAVHVYALGLNDTLAEGHHYIDGTMITKKIWNRTFSGIAGNVAVDSNGDRLVDYTLFDMNPETGDFEAVMIFDSLAQKFFEVEGKKIHWANDRDRPPPDTPPCGFDGERCLAENELRSQLVLIITAIILSFLLLFLFVVFILVYRHYRLEAELASMTWKIRCEDIITTTSDLLSMHNLGSRMSLAKTSLSSDTMPLVINRNICGQTVPRNGIYRGVLVALKPIEKQRIELTRLLLIELKNIF
;
A
#
# COMPACT_ATOMS: atom_id res chain seq x y z
N MET A 1 36.92 32.12 -21.63
CA MET A 1 36.88 32.97 -22.84
C MET A 1 37.81 32.37 -23.90
N PRO A 2 37.41 32.31 -25.18
CA PRO A 2 38.32 31.94 -26.27
C PRO A 2 39.42 33.00 -26.42
N GLN A 3 40.69 32.58 -26.48
CA GLN A 3 41.82 33.51 -26.69
C GLN A 3 41.91 33.91 -28.17
N THR A 4 41.33 35.07 -28.51
CA THR A 4 41.50 35.70 -29.83
C THR A 4 42.80 36.51 -29.90
N ALA A 5 43.31 36.77 -31.10
CA ALA A 5 44.47 37.65 -31.28
C ALA A 5 44.21 39.07 -30.71
N THR A 6 42.96 39.54 -30.78
CA THR A 6 42.53 40.84 -30.25
C THR A 6 42.64 40.90 -28.73
N ILE A 7 42.11 39.92 -27.99
CA ILE A 7 42.20 39.95 -26.52
C ILE A 7 43.65 39.81 -26.06
N ASN A 8 44.47 38.97 -26.70
CA ASN A 8 45.88 38.81 -26.33
C ASN A 8 46.67 40.13 -26.47
N SER A 9 46.51 40.85 -27.59
CA SER A 9 47.17 42.15 -27.78
C SER A 9 46.70 43.25 -26.81
N PHE A 10 45.44 43.18 -26.35
CA PHE A 10 44.95 44.03 -25.27
C PHE A 10 45.59 43.67 -23.92
N LEU A 11 45.66 42.39 -23.56
CA LEU A 11 46.28 41.95 -22.30
C LEU A 11 47.77 42.31 -22.23
N GLU A 12 48.51 42.13 -23.33
CA GLU A 12 49.90 42.60 -23.45
C GLU A 12 50.02 44.12 -23.23
N SER A 13 49.09 44.90 -23.80
CA SER A 13 49.04 46.35 -23.65
C SER A 13 48.74 46.77 -22.21
N VAL A 14 47.81 46.10 -21.53
CA VAL A 14 47.50 46.31 -20.09
C VAL A 14 48.73 46.02 -19.24
N GLN A 15 49.39 44.88 -19.44
CA GLN A 15 50.59 44.52 -18.69
C GLN A 15 51.73 45.51 -18.92
N ARG A 16 51.88 46.04 -20.15
CA ARG A 16 52.87 47.06 -20.48
C ARG A 16 52.59 48.37 -19.74
N ILE A 17 51.37 48.89 -19.84
CA ILE A 17 50.96 50.14 -19.17
C ILE A 17 51.11 50.03 -17.64
N ALA A 18 50.75 48.88 -17.05
CA ALA A 18 50.90 48.65 -15.61
C ALA A 18 52.36 48.71 -15.15
N ARG A 19 53.31 48.19 -15.94
CA ARG A 19 54.75 48.30 -15.65
C ARG A 19 55.24 49.73 -15.84
N ASP A 20 54.92 50.34 -16.98
CA ASP A 20 55.48 51.62 -17.41
C ASP A 20 54.96 52.80 -16.55
N GLU A 21 53.65 52.85 -16.26
CA GLU A 21 53.00 53.99 -15.61
C GLU A 21 52.72 53.77 -14.10
N PHE A 22 52.51 52.51 -13.68
CA PHE A 22 52.07 52.17 -12.32
C PHE A 22 53.11 51.38 -11.51
N ASN A 23 54.29 51.07 -12.10
CA ASN A 23 55.34 50.25 -11.49
C ASN A 23 54.83 48.90 -10.93
N SER A 24 53.80 48.34 -11.56
CA SER A 24 53.16 47.09 -11.17
C SER A 24 53.48 46.00 -12.20
N ASN A 25 53.97 44.85 -11.73
CA ASN A 25 54.37 43.75 -12.59
C ASN A 25 53.54 42.50 -12.28
N PHE A 26 52.68 42.11 -13.22
CA PHE A 26 51.81 40.94 -13.09
C PHE A 26 52.57 39.60 -12.99
N GLY A 27 53.80 39.50 -13.49
CA GLY A 27 54.64 38.30 -13.31
C GLY A 27 54.04 37.04 -13.96
N ARG A 28 53.39 36.18 -13.15
CA ARG A 28 52.64 34.99 -13.59
C ARG A 28 51.12 35.10 -13.34
N GLU A 29 50.66 36.19 -12.73
CA GLU A 29 49.25 36.42 -12.48
C GLU A 29 48.56 36.82 -13.78
N GLU A 30 47.39 36.23 -14.04
CA GLU A 30 46.56 36.63 -15.18
C GLU A 30 45.96 38.01 -14.93
N VAL A 31 45.83 38.80 -15.99
CA VAL A 31 45.14 40.08 -15.93
C VAL A 31 43.68 39.82 -15.57
N SER A 32 43.22 40.39 -14.45
CA SER A 32 41.86 40.18 -13.98
C SER A 32 40.81 40.62 -15.01
N SER A 33 39.76 39.81 -15.16
CA SER A 33 38.60 40.10 -16.01
C SER A 33 37.92 41.43 -15.68
N TYR A 34 38.06 41.95 -14.46
CA TYR A 34 37.60 43.28 -14.08
C TYR A 34 38.26 44.39 -14.92
N VAL A 35 39.53 44.25 -15.34
CA VAL A 35 40.21 45.25 -16.17
C VAL A 35 39.55 45.35 -17.55
N THR A 36 39.26 44.19 -18.17
CA THR A 36 38.50 44.12 -19.42
C THR A 36 37.09 44.69 -19.25
N ALA A 37 36.41 44.36 -18.15
CA ALA A 37 35.08 44.89 -17.84
C ALA A 37 35.07 46.42 -17.68
N PHE A 38 36.06 47.01 -17.01
CA PHE A 38 36.20 48.46 -16.89
C PHE A 38 36.49 49.15 -18.22
N HIS A 39 37.35 48.56 -19.07
CA HIS A 39 37.56 49.07 -20.43
C HIS A 39 36.24 49.05 -21.23
N GLU A 40 35.50 47.95 -21.19
CA GLU A 40 34.21 47.81 -21.88
C GLU A 40 33.13 48.75 -21.30
N ALA A 41 33.17 49.04 -20.00
CA ALA A 41 32.31 50.04 -19.37
C ALA A 41 32.58 51.47 -19.86
N VAL A 42 33.85 51.86 -20.02
CA VAL A 42 34.23 53.16 -20.62
C VAL A 42 33.82 53.20 -22.11
N HIS A 43 33.97 52.09 -22.84
CA HIS A 43 33.56 52.02 -24.25
C HIS A 43 32.04 52.19 -24.41
N VAL A 44 31.21 51.48 -23.65
CA VAL A 44 29.75 51.63 -23.74
C VAL A 44 29.27 53.01 -23.26
N TYR A 45 29.93 53.58 -22.25
CA TYR A 45 29.69 54.96 -21.83
C TYR A 45 29.97 55.96 -22.97
N ALA A 46 31.10 55.82 -23.67
CA ALA A 46 31.45 56.67 -24.79
C ALA A 46 30.43 56.57 -25.94
N LEU A 47 29.92 55.37 -26.24
CA LEU A 47 28.85 55.16 -27.21
C LEU A 47 27.53 55.83 -26.78
N GLY A 48 27.12 55.65 -25.51
CA GLY A 48 25.90 56.28 -24.98
C GLY A 48 25.98 57.81 -24.93
N LEU A 49 27.15 58.36 -24.57
CA LEU A 49 27.42 59.79 -24.57
C LEU A 49 27.42 60.36 -26.01
N ASN A 50 28.05 59.69 -26.96
CA ASN A 50 28.07 60.12 -28.36
C ASN A 50 26.66 60.23 -28.94
N ASP A 51 25.81 59.22 -28.71
CA ASP A 51 24.43 59.24 -29.21
C ASP A 51 23.56 60.29 -28.49
N THR A 52 23.84 60.55 -27.21
CA THR A 52 23.20 61.63 -26.44
C THR A 52 23.55 63.01 -27.02
N LEU A 53 24.83 63.24 -27.35
CA LEU A 53 25.31 64.48 -27.97
C LEU A 53 24.78 64.66 -29.41
N ALA A 54 24.68 63.56 -30.17
CA ALA A 54 24.12 63.57 -31.53
C ALA A 54 22.65 64.00 -31.58
N GLU A 55 21.88 63.72 -30.51
CA GLU A 55 20.50 64.17 -30.35
C GLU A 55 20.38 65.57 -29.72
N GLY A 56 21.50 66.27 -29.49
CA GLY A 56 21.53 67.64 -28.96
C GLY A 56 21.34 67.75 -27.44
N HIS A 57 21.37 66.63 -26.72
CA HIS A 57 21.35 66.64 -25.25
C HIS A 57 22.73 67.01 -24.67
N HIS A 58 22.76 67.47 -23.43
CA HIS A 58 23.99 67.89 -22.76
C HIS A 58 24.70 66.69 -22.10
N TYR A 59 26.04 66.68 -22.07
CA TYR A 59 26.85 65.60 -21.47
C TYR A 59 26.66 65.39 -19.95
N ILE A 60 25.90 66.26 -19.28
CA ILE A 60 25.53 66.17 -17.86
C ILE A 60 24.22 65.40 -17.66
N ASP A 61 23.43 65.18 -18.72
CA ASP A 61 22.19 64.40 -18.67
C ASP A 61 22.50 62.88 -18.57
N GLY A 62 22.94 62.47 -17.39
CA GLY A 62 23.23 61.07 -17.07
C GLY A 62 22.02 60.15 -17.22
N THR A 63 20.79 60.68 -17.15
CA THR A 63 19.57 59.89 -17.38
C THR A 63 19.47 59.52 -18.87
N MET A 64 19.72 60.49 -19.76
CA MET A 64 19.68 60.23 -21.20
C MET A 64 20.86 59.33 -21.64
N ILE A 65 22.07 59.58 -21.12
CA ILE A 65 23.24 58.71 -21.38
C ILE A 65 22.94 57.25 -20.95
N THR A 66 22.40 57.05 -19.75
CA THR A 66 22.03 55.71 -19.24
C THR A 66 21.00 55.03 -20.15
N LYS A 67 19.97 55.75 -20.61
CA LYS A 67 18.98 55.23 -21.57
C LYS A 67 19.57 54.86 -22.93
N LYS A 68 20.71 55.45 -23.34
CA LYS A 68 21.45 55.07 -24.56
C LYS A 68 22.42 53.90 -24.36
N ILE A 69 22.67 53.50 -23.12
CA ILE A 69 23.51 52.35 -22.75
C ILE A 69 22.64 51.09 -22.60
N TRP A 70 21.44 51.21 -22.00
CA TRP A 70 20.55 50.08 -21.75
C TRP A 70 19.96 49.49 -23.04
N ASN A 71 19.65 48.19 -23.01
CA ASN A 71 19.12 47.42 -24.14
C ASN A 71 19.96 47.56 -25.43
N ARG A 72 21.28 47.45 -25.29
CA ARG A 72 22.26 47.68 -26.37
C ARG A 72 23.25 46.53 -26.46
N THR A 73 23.60 46.15 -27.69
CA THR A 73 24.76 45.29 -27.96
C THR A 73 25.84 46.10 -28.68
N PHE A 74 27.11 45.89 -28.32
CA PHE A 74 28.28 46.51 -28.95
C PHE A 74 29.45 45.51 -29.06
N SER A 75 30.45 45.83 -29.87
CA SER A 75 31.66 45.01 -29.99
C SER A 75 32.68 45.43 -28.92
N GLY A 76 32.93 44.53 -27.96
CA GLY A 76 33.96 44.65 -26.93
C GLY A 76 35.27 44.00 -27.35
N ILE A 77 36.24 43.93 -26.42
CA ILE A 77 37.55 43.31 -26.70
C ILE A 77 37.44 41.79 -26.65
N ALA A 78 36.64 41.28 -25.70
CA ALA A 78 36.46 39.85 -25.48
C ALA A 78 35.41 39.20 -26.41
N GLY A 79 34.73 39.99 -27.23
CA GLY A 79 33.61 39.56 -28.08
C GLY A 79 32.49 40.60 -28.08
N ASN A 80 31.29 40.19 -28.50
CA ASN A 80 30.11 41.05 -28.38
C ASN A 80 29.70 41.17 -26.91
N VAL A 81 29.28 42.36 -26.50
CA VAL A 81 28.80 42.66 -25.15
C VAL A 81 27.40 43.22 -25.26
N ALA A 82 26.47 42.62 -24.53
CA ALA A 82 25.09 43.07 -24.45
C ALA A 82 24.76 43.59 -23.05
N VAL A 83 24.00 44.67 -22.99
CA VAL A 83 23.39 45.25 -21.79
C VAL A 83 21.88 45.15 -21.97
N ASP A 84 21.19 44.61 -20.97
CA ASP A 84 19.75 44.37 -21.02
C ASP A 84 18.93 45.64 -20.75
N SER A 85 17.60 45.49 -20.70
CA SER A 85 16.67 46.59 -20.43
C SER A 85 16.65 47.07 -18.96
N ASN A 86 17.29 46.36 -18.04
CA ASN A 86 17.49 46.78 -16.64
C ASN A 86 18.84 47.50 -16.43
N GLY A 87 19.72 47.46 -17.43
CA GLY A 87 21.06 48.04 -17.37
C GLY A 87 22.15 47.05 -16.97
N ASP A 88 21.82 45.77 -16.85
CA ASP A 88 22.75 44.72 -16.45
C ASP A 88 23.44 44.11 -17.67
N ARG A 89 24.72 43.77 -17.54
CA ARG A 89 25.46 43.06 -18.59
C ARG A 89 24.96 41.62 -18.69
N LEU A 90 24.62 41.18 -19.89
CA LEU A 90 24.47 39.76 -20.21
C LEU A 90 25.86 39.11 -20.26
N VAL A 91 26.06 38.05 -19.47
CA VAL A 91 27.36 37.40 -19.27
C VAL A 91 27.32 35.98 -19.80
N ASP A 92 28.18 35.70 -20.77
CA ASP A 92 28.43 34.35 -21.25
C ASP A 92 29.33 33.60 -20.27
N TYR A 93 29.03 32.32 -20.02
CA TYR A 93 29.80 31.47 -19.12
C TYR A 93 30.53 30.38 -19.88
N THR A 94 31.72 29.98 -19.42
CA THR A 94 32.45 28.81 -19.94
C THR A 94 32.48 27.76 -18.84
N LEU A 95 31.94 26.56 -19.11
CA LEU A 95 32.16 25.42 -18.24
C LEU A 95 33.52 24.79 -18.58
N PHE A 96 34.37 24.70 -17.57
CA PHE A 96 35.61 23.96 -17.62
C PHE A 96 35.42 22.60 -16.95
N ASP A 97 36.08 21.59 -17.48
CA ASP A 97 36.16 20.25 -16.90
C ASP A 97 37.61 19.78 -16.91
N MET A 98 37.96 18.86 -16.01
CA MET A 98 39.32 18.36 -15.87
C MET A 98 39.58 17.24 -16.88
N ASN A 99 40.59 17.44 -17.73
CA ASN A 99 41.11 16.40 -18.60
C ASN A 99 41.71 15.26 -17.75
N PRO A 100 41.23 14.01 -17.84
CA PRO A 100 41.71 12.93 -16.99
C PRO A 100 43.13 12.44 -17.32
N GLU A 101 43.66 12.76 -18.51
CA GLU A 101 45.01 12.37 -18.93
C GLU A 101 46.07 13.40 -18.50
N THR A 102 45.78 14.70 -18.63
CA THR A 102 46.75 15.76 -18.30
C THR A 102 46.56 16.36 -16.91
N GLY A 103 45.33 16.30 -16.36
CA GLY A 103 44.94 16.98 -15.12
C GLY A 103 44.61 18.47 -15.29
N ASP A 104 44.72 19.02 -16.51
CA ASP A 104 44.41 20.42 -16.80
C ASP A 104 42.90 20.65 -16.97
N PHE A 105 42.45 21.86 -16.66
CA PHE A 105 41.07 22.27 -16.92
C PHE A 105 40.90 22.79 -18.36
N GLU A 106 40.03 22.15 -19.12
CA GLU A 106 39.72 22.51 -20.51
C GLU A 106 38.26 22.97 -20.65
N ALA A 107 38.00 23.92 -21.55
CA ALA A 107 36.63 24.36 -21.83
C ALA A 107 35.86 23.26 -22.58
N VAL A 108 34.73 22.82 -22.02
CA VAL A 108 33.88 21.75 -22.60
C VAL A 108 32.52 22.25 -23.08
N MET A 109 31.98 23.30 -22.46
CA MET A 109 30.74 23.95 -22.91
C MET A 109 30.80 25.48 -22.73
N ILE A 110 30.04 26.19 -23.55
CA ILE A 110 29.85 27.64 -23.47
C ILE A 110 28.35 27.93 -23.34
N PHE A 111 27.96 28.72 -22.35
CA PHE A 111 26.62 29.30 -22.24
C PHE A 111 26.61 30.65 -22.94
N ASP A 112 25.80 30.76 -23.99
CA ASP A 112 25.50 32.01 -24.69
C ASP A 112 24.29 32.67 -24.00
N SER A 113 24.52 33.86 -23.46
CA SER A 113 23.54 34.63 -22.72
C SER A 113 22.46 35.31 -23.57
N LEU A 114 22.71 35.52 -24.87
CA LEU A 114 21.74 36.04 -25.83
C LEU A 114 20.85 34.90 -26.37
N ALA A 115 21.43 33.74 -26.65
CA ALA A 115 20.70 32.55 -27.10
C ALA A 115 20.02 31.80 -25.94
N GLN A 116 20.41 32.07 -24.69
CA GLN A 116 20.00 31.36 -23.47
C GLN A 116 20.21 29.84 -23.58
N LYS A 117 21.36 29.43 -24.13
CA LYS A 117 21.67 28.04 -24.48
C LYS A 117 23.12 27.68 -24.21
N PHE A 118 23.32 26.40 -23.90
CA PHE A 118 24.65 25.78 -23.88
C PHE A 118 25.00 25.25 -25.26
N PHE A 119 26.26 25.46 -25.65
CA PHE A 119 26.91 24.91 -26.83
C PHE A 119 28.11 24.07 -26.39
N GLU A 120 28.23 22.85 -26.92
CA GLU A 120 29.40 22.00 -26.70
C GLU A 120 30.60 22.53 -27.49
N VAL A 121 31.79 22.47 -26.90
CA VAL A 121 33.04 22.81 -27.60
C VAL A 121 33.42 21.65 -28.53
N GLU A 122 33.74 21.95 -29.79
CA GLU A 122 34.01 20.92 -30.81
C GLU A 122 35.13 19.96 -30.36
N GLY A 123 34.84 18.65 -30.44
CA GLY A 123 35.77 17.60 -30.03
C GLY A 123 35.96 17.43 -28.51
N LYS A 124 35.26 18.21 -27.67
CA LYS A 124 35.28 18.10 -26.22
C LYS A 124 33.96 17.53 -25.69
N LYS A 125 34.03 16.81 -24.57
CA LYS A 125 32.88 16.28 -23.83
C LYS A 125 33.16 16.36 -22.34
N ILE A 126 32.10 16.44 -21.53
CA ILE A 126 32.21 16.34 -20.08
C ILE A 126 32.63 14.91 -19.71
N HIS A 127 33.70 14.78 -18.94
CA HIS A 127 34.19 13.54 -18.38
C HIS A 127 33.53 13.31 -17.01
N TRP A 128 32.72 12.26 -16.90
CA TRP A 128 32.08 11.88 -15.64
C TRP A 128 32.82 10.74 -14.96
N ALA A 129 33.14 10.93 -13.68
CA ALA A 129 33.93 9.99 -12.88
C ALA A 129 33.44 8.53 -12.95
N ASN A 130 34.40 7.60 -13.08
CA ASN A 130 34.20 6.18 -13.39
C ASN A 130 33.66 5.94 -14.81
N ASP A 131 34.20 6.66 -15.80
CA ASP A 131 33.94 6.48 -17.24
C ASP A 131 32.45 6.44 -17.61
N ARG A 132 31.65 7.33 -17.01
CA ARG A 132 30.20 7.36 -17.24
C ARG A 132 29.87 8.22 -18.46
N ASP A 133 29.01 7.73 -19.33
CA ASP A 133 28.48 8.51 -20.47
C ASP A 133 27.54 9.68 -20.05
N ARG A 134 27.17 9.76 -18.77
CA ARG A 134 26.13 10.67 -18.27
C ARG A 134 26.43 11.18 -16.86
N PRO A 135 25.90 12.37 -16.49
CA PRO A 135 25.98 12.88 -15.13
C PRO A 135 25.53 11.87 -14.08
N PRO A 136 26.12 11.87 -12.87
CA PRO A 136 25.50 11.24 -11.73
C PRO A 136 24.11 11.85 -11.49
N PRO A 137 23.14 11.08 -10.95
CA PRO A 137 21.85 11.64 -10.57
C PRO A 137 22.04 12.71 -9.48
N ASP A 138 21.22 13.76 -9.56
CA ASP A 138 21.16 14.87 -8.60
C ASP A 138 20.74 14.41 -7.19
N THR A 139 19.87 13.40 -7.13
CA THR A 139 19.37 12.79 -5.89
C THR A 139 19.73 11.30 -5.84
N PRO A 140 20.24 10.76 -4.70
CA PRO A 140 20.50 9.33 -4.56
C PRO A 140 19.23 8.46 -4.71
N PRO A 141 19.32 7.18 -5.13
CA PRO A 141 18.15 6.33 -5.35
C PRO A 141 17.22 6.18 -4.14
N CYS A 142 17.79 6.04 -2.93
CA CYS A 142 17.02 5.95 -1.68
C CYS A 142 16.60 7.31 -1.10
N GLY A 143 16.92 8.42 -1.78
CA GLY A 143 16.89 9.76 -1.18
C GLY A 143 18.17 10.10 -0.43
N PHE A 144 18.28 11.33 0.08
CA PHE A 144 19.47 11.80 0.79
C PHE A 144 19.58 11.19 2.20
N ASP A 145 18.45 11.00 2.87
CA ASP A 145 18.37 10.46 4.24
C ASP A 145 17.94 8.97 4.25
N GLY A 146 17.83 8.35 3.07
CA GLY A 146 17.35 6.98 2.90
C GLY A 146 15.82 6.83 2.95
N GLU A 147 15.09 7.96 2.97
CA GLU A 147 13.67 8.05 3.27
C GLU A 147 12.77 7.26 2.30
N ARG A 148 13.16 7.17 1.02
CA ARG A 148 12.39 6.43 0.01
C ARG A 148 12.45 4.92 0.27
N CYS A 149 13.63 4.43 0.61
CA CYS A 149 13.85 3.01 0.90
C CYS A 149 13.27 2.60 2.27
N LEU A 150 13.15 3.53 3.23
CA LEU A 150 12.37 3.31 4.44
C LEU A 150 10.87 3.20 4.14
N ALA A 151 10.30 4.15 3.39
CA ALA A 151 8.89 4.14 3.02
C ALA A 151 8.48 2.88 2.23
N GLU A 152 9.31 2.40 1.30
CA GLU A 152 9.08 1.13 0.60
C GLU A 152 9.05 -0.08 1.54
N ASN A 153 9.91 -0.11 2.55
CA ASN A 153 9.98 -1.21 3.52
C ASN A 153 8.81 -1.15 4.52
N GLU A 154 8.39 0.03 4.96
CA GLU A 154 7.20 0.21 5.79
C GLU A 154 5.93 -0.22 5.04
N LEU A 155 5.75 0.24 3.79
CA LEU A 155 4.62 -0.17 2.95
C LEU A 155 4.59 -1.69 2.73
N ARG A 156 5.74 -2.30 2.45
CA ARG A 156 5.88 -3.76 2.29
C ARG A 156 5.53 -4.51 3.57
N SER A 157 6.00 -4.02 4.72
CA SER A 157 5.70 -4.59 6.04
C SER A 157 4.20 -4.53 6.36
N GLN A 158 3.57 -3.38 6.13
CA GLN A 158 2.12 -3.19 6.31
C GLN A 158 1.31 -4.13 5.39
N LEU A 159 1.69 -4.27 4.12
CA LEU A 159 1.03 -5.20 3.19
C LEU A 159 1.12 -6.66 3.65
N VAL A 160 2.28 -7.11 4.15
CA VAL A 160 2.44 -8.48 4.70
C VAL A 160 1.57 -8.69 5.94
N LEU A 161 1.49 -7.71 6.84
CA LEU A 161 0.62 -7.77 8.03
C LEU A 161 -0.87 -7.85 7.65
N ILE A 162 -1.30 -7.09 6.64
CA ILE A 162 -2.70 -7.12 6.15
C ILE A 162 -3.03 -8.49 5.53
N ILE A 163 -2.16 -9.02 4.67
CA ILE A 163 -2.38 -10.32 3.99
C ILE A 163 -2.42 -11.47 5.01
N THR A 164 -1.50 -11.48 5.98
CA THR A 164 -1.47 -12.53 7.02
C THR A 164 -2.70 -12.48 7.93
N ALA A 165 -3.18 -11.28 8.30
CA ALA A 165 -4.43 -11.12 9.05
C ALA A 165 -5.67 -11.65 8.29
N ILE A 166 -5.75 -11.40 6.98
CA ILE A 166 -6.83 -11.92 6.12
C ILE A 166 -6.82 -13.45 6.10
N ILE A 167 -5.65 -14.06 5.86
CA ILE A 167 -5.50 -15.53 5.82
C ILE A 167 -5.89 -16.16 7.16
N LEU A 168 -5.44 -15.59 8.27
CA LEU A 168 -5.79 -16.07 9.62
C LEU A 168 -7.29 -15.99 9.89
N SER A 169 -7.94 -14.91 9.47
CA SER A 169 -9.40 -14.72 9.59
C SER A 169 -10.17 -15.78 8.80
N PHE A 170 -9.79 -16.05 7.55
CA PHE A 170 -10.40 -17.10 6.74
C PHE A 170 -10.19 -18.50 7.34
N LEU A 171 -9.00 -18.79 7.89
CA LEU A 171 -8.72 -20.06 8.57
C LEU A 171 -9.62 -20.26 9.79
N LEU A 172 -9.77 -19.23 10.63
CA LEU A 172 -10.65 -19.27 11.81
C LEU A 172 -12.12 -19.42 11.43
N LEU A 173 -12.59 -18.71 10.40
CA LEU A 173 -13.94 -18.85 9.86
C LEU A 173 -14.19 -20.28 9.35
N PHE A 174 -13.24 -20.85 8.61
CA PHE A 174 -13.34 -22.22 8.09
C PHE A 174 -13.41 -23.24 9.23
N LEU A 175 -12.53 -23.15 10.23
CA LEU A 175 -12.55 -24.01 11.41
C LEU A 175 -13.87 -23.90 12.18
N PHE A 176 -14.42 -22.69 12.31
CA PHE A 176 -15.72 -22.46 12.96
C PHE A 176 -16.89 -23.10 12.19
N VAL A 177 -16.90 -22.99 10.85
CA VAL A 177 -17.90 -23.67 10.01
C VAL A 177 -17.79 -25.19 10.12
N VAL A 178 -16.57 -25.74 10.05
CA VAL A 178 -16.32 -27.18 10.24
C VAL A 178 -16.79 -27.65 11.62
N PHE A 179 -16.48 -26.89 12.68
CA PHE A 179 -16.95 -27.18 14.04
C PHE A 179 -18.48 -27.23 14.12
N ILE A 180 -19.19 -26.27 13.50
CA ILE A 180 -20.66 -26.28 13.45
C ILE A 180 -21.20 -27.51 12.70
N LEU A 181 -20.61 -27.86 11.55
CA LEU A 181 -21.04 -29.04 10.78
C LEU A 181 -20.82 -30.34 11.56
N VAL A 182 -19.66 -30.49 12.20
CA VAL A 182 -19.31 -31.64 13.05
C VAL A 182 -20.22 -31.71 14.28
N TYR A 183 -20.49 -30.59 14.96
CA TYR A 183 -21.42 -30.53 16.09
C TYR A 183 -22.84 -30.90 15.69
N ARG A 184 -23.34 -30.41 14.55
CA ARG A 184 -24.65 -30.80 14.00
C ARG A 184 -24.71 -32.29 13.68
N HIS A 185 -23.66 -32.85 13.09
CA HIS A 185 -23.56 -34.29 12.81
C HIS A 185 -23.60 -35.12 14.11
N TYR A 186 -22.76 -34.80 15.10
CA TYR A 186 -22.75 -35.51 16.38
C TYR A 186 -24.08 -35.41 17.12
N ARG A 187 -24.73 -34.24 17.11
CA ARG A 187 -26.06 -34.08 17.73
C ARG A 187 -27.11 -34.95 17.03
N LEU A 188 -27.13 -35.00 15.70
CA LEU A 188 -28.07 -35.83 14.93
C LEU A 188 -27.88 -37.32 15.21
N GLU A 189 -26.63 -37.80 15.23
CA GLU A 189 -26.30 -39.19 15.57
C GLU A 189 -26.63 -39.52 17.04
N ALA A 190 -26.46 -38.57 17.98
CA ALA A 190 -26.87 -38.74 19.37
C ALA A 190 -28.40 -38.81 19.53
N GLU A 191 -29.17 -37.99 18.80
CA GLU A 191 -30.63 -38.10 18.75
C GLU A 191 -31.10 -39.43 18.12
N LEU A 192 -30.44 -39.90 17.06
CA LEU A 192 -30.73 -41.20 16.41
C LEU A 192 -30.39 -42.40 17.31
N ALA A 193 -29.30 -42.31 18.09
CA ALA A 193 -28.91 -43.32 19.06
C ALA A 193 -29.79 -43.32 20.31
N SER A 194 -30.59 -42.27 20.55
CA SER A 194 -31.54 -42.23 21.65
C SER A 194 -32.71 -43.20 21.41
N MET A 195 -32.56 -44.44 21.89
CA MET A 195 -33.59 -45.50 21.82
C MET A 195 -34.77 -45.26 22.79
N THR A 196 -35.22 -44.01 22.92
CA THR A 196 -36.30 -43.59 23.84
C THR A 196 -37.66 -44.18 23.47
N TRP A 197 -37.85 -44.52 22.19
CA TRP A 197 -39.01 -45.24 21.66
C TRP A 197 -38.99 -46.75 21.98
N LYS A 198 -37.86 -47.31 22.42
CA LYS A 198 -37.71 -48.75 22.69
C LYS A 198 -38.20 -49.09 24.10
N ILE A 199 -39.49 -49.39 24.20
CA ILE A 199 -40.11 -49.92 25.42
C ILE A 199 -39.64 -51.37 25.65
N ARG A 200 -39.26 -51.73 26.89
CA ARG A 200 -38.94 -53.12 27.26
C ARG A 200 -40.21 -53.86 27.60
N CYS A 201 -40.32 -55.14 27.22
CA CYS A 201 -41.54 -55.93 27.42
C CYS A 201 -41.92 -56.09 28.90
N GLU A 202 -40.93 -56.07 29.80
CA GLU A 202 -41.13 -56.10 31.26
C GLU A 202 -41.84 -54.85 31.83
N ASP A 203 -41.81 -53.72 31.12
CA ASP A 203 -42.51 -52.50 31.54
C ASP A 203 -44.02 -52.52 31.19
N ILE A 204 -44.50 -53.58 30.52
CA ILE A 204 -45.89 -53.71 30.03
C ILE A 204 -46.63 -54.77 30.86
N ILE A 205 -47.58 -54.33 31.69
CA ILE A 205 -48.37 -55.22 32.53
C ILE A 205 -49.53 -55.80 31.69
N THR A 206 -49.58 -57.13 31.55
CA THR A 206 -50.66 -57.85 30.86
C THR A 206 -51.58 -58.59 31.84
N THR A 207 -52.85 -58.21 31.86
CA THR A 207 -53.84 -58.56 32.90
C THR A 207 -54.39 -59.99 32.82
N THR A 208 -53.54 -61.01 32.67
CA THR A 208 -53.97 -62.42 32.54
C THR A 208 -53.23 -63.45 33.40
N SER A 209 -52.15 -63.09 34.12
CA SER A 209 -51.40 -64.04 34.98
C SER A 209 -50.96 -63.51 36.35
N ASP A 210 -50.70 -62.21 36.50
CA ASP A 210 -49.92 -61.72 37.65
C ASP A 210 -50.77 -61.15 38.81
N LEU A 211 -52.11 -61.13 38.65
CA LEU A 211 -53.06 -60.63 39.66
C LEU A 211 -53.27 -61.56 40.87
N LEU A 212 -52.53 -62.67 40.97
CA LEU A 212 -52.69 -63.71 42.01
C LEU A 212 -51.47 -63.91 42.92
N SER A 213 -50.36 -63.19 42.73
CA SER A 213 -49.12 -63.42 43.51
C SER A 213 -48.66 -62.25 44.41
N MET A 214 -49.37 -61.11 44.42
CA MET A 214 -49.01 -59.92 45.24
C MET A 214 -50.04 -59.57 46.33
N HIS A 215 -50.40 -60.54 47.16
CA HIS A 215 -51.14 -60.26 48.41
C HIS A 215 -50.42 -60.82 49.65
N ASN A 216 -49.29 -60.21 50.02
CA ASN A 216 -48.77 -60.17 51.38
C ASN A 216 -47.51 -59.28 51.48
N LEU A 217 -47.64 -58.02 51.95
CA LEU A 217 -46.79 -57.45 53.02
C LEU A 217 -47.20 -56.01 53.42
N GLY A 218 -47.30 -55.76 54.73
CA GLY A 218 -46.71 -54.58 55.37
C GLY A 218 -47.27 -53.19 55.04
N SER A 219 -48.32 -52.80 55.75
CA SER A 219 -48.91 -51.45 55.81
C SER A 219 -47.97 -50.29 56.18
N ARG A 220 -48.21 -49.09 55.61
CA ARG A 220 -48.17 -47.80 56.33
C ARG A 220 -48.94 -46.68 55.60
N MET A 221 -49.72 -45.90 56.35
CA MET A 221 -50.64 -44.86 55.87
C MET A 221 -49.98 -43.49 55.67
N SER A 222 -50.48 -42.71 54.70
CA SER A 222 -50.69 -41.26 54.86
C SER A 222 -51.80 -40.76 53.90
N LEU A 223 -52.53 -39.73 54.32
CA LEU A 223 -53.77 -39.27 53.65
C LEU A 223 -53.54 -38.18 52.60
N ALA A 224 -54.29 -38.26 51.48
CA ALA A 224 -54.97 -37.10 50.89
C ALA A 224 -56.15 -37.55 49.98
N LYS A 225 -57.30 -36.90 50.16
CA LYS A 225 -58.46 -36.88 49.22
C LYS A 225 -58.08 -35.94 48.03
N THR A 226 -58.71 -35.82 46.86
CA THR A 226 -59.97 -36.24 46.21
C THR A 226 -59.78 -35.85 44.73
N SER A 227 -60.35 -36.46 43.68
CA SER A 227 -61.22 -37.62 43.50
C SER A 227 -61.33 -37.91 41.99
N LEU A 228 -61.81 -39.09 41.57
CA LEU A 228 -62.24 -39.34 40.19
C LEU A 228 -63.56 -40.13 40.18
N SER A 229 -64.51 -39.66 39.38
CA SER A 229 -65.86 -40.19 39.25
C SER A 229 -65.88 -41.57 38.60
N SER A 230 -66.81 -42.41 39.05
CA SER A 230 -67.21 -43.64 38.36
C SER A 230 -67.48 -43.37 36.88
N ASP A 231 -66.83 -44.12 36.01
CA ASP A 231 -67.50 -44.94 34.99
C ASP A 231 -66.50 -45.93 34.36
N THR A 232 -67.05 -46.95 33.67
CA THR A 232 -66.33 -47.99 32.89
C THR A 232 -65.35 -48.92 33.62
N MET A 233 -65.88 -49.73 34.54
CA MET A 233 -65.38 -51.09 34.78
C MET A 233 -66.11 -52.10 33.87
N PRO A 234 -65.52 -52.57 32.76
CA PRO A 234 -66.12 -53.64 31.96
C PRO A 234 -65.91 -55.00 32.66
N LEU A 235 -66.99 -55.53 33.23
CA LEU A 235 -67.07 -56.88 33.77
C LEU A 235 -66.95 -57.91 32.64
N VAL A 236 -65.76 -58.50 32.44
CA VAL A 236 -65.56 -59.54 31.41
C VAL A 236 -66.04 -60.90 31.93
N ILE A 237 -67.33 -61.15 31.73
CA ILE A 237 -67.90 -62.50 31.79
C ILE A 237 -67.46 -63.26 30.53
N ASN A 238 -66.75 -64.36 30.68
CA ASN A 238 -66.39 -65.22 29.55
C ASN A 238 -67.55 -66.15 29.17
N ARG A 239 -68.29 -65.82 28.10
CA ARG A 239 -69.07 -66.77 27.31
C ARG A 239 -68.84 -66.52 25.81
N ASN A 240 -68.45 -67.56 25.10
CA ASN A 240 -68.11 -67.58 23.68
C ASN A 240 -69.20 -66.94 22.79
N ILE A 241 -68.79 -66.11 21.81
CA ILE A 241 -69.37 -66.01 20.45
C ILE A 241 -68.48 -65.12 19.54
N CYS A 242 -68.33 -65.55 18.28
CA CYS A 242 -67.75 -64.92 17.08
C CYS A 242 -66.92 -63.61 17.13
N GLY A 243 -65.75 -63.69 16.47
CA GLY A 243 -65.54 -62.87 15.26
C GLY A 243 -64.70 -61.60 15.37
N GLN A 244 -64.19 -61.23 16.54
CA GLN A 244 -63.26 -60.11 16.68
C GLN A 244 -61.89 -60.58 17.20
N THR A 245 -60.84 -60.31 16.44
CA THR A 245 -59.45 -60.36 16.96
C THR A 245 -59.25 -59.18 17.90
N VAL A 246 -59.73 -59.32 19.14
CA VAL A 246 -59.50 -58.34 20.19
C VAL A 246 -57.99 -58.14 20.33
N PRO A 247 -57.45 -56.92 20.13
CA PRO A 247 -56.02 -56.67 20.33
C PRO A 247 -55.69 -57.00 21.78
N ARG A 248 -54.53 -57.63 22.03
CA ARG A 248 -54.09 -57.84 23.41
C ARG A 248 -53.81 -56.48 24.01
N ASN A 249 -54.58 -56.09 25.01
CA ASN A 249 -54.37 -54.81 25.69
C ASN A 249 -53.37 -55.00 26.83
N GLY A 250 -52.46 -54.03 26.97
CA GLY A 250 -51.55 -53.93 28.11
C GLY A 250 -51.64 -52.54 28.74
N ILE A 251 -51.07 -52.38 29.94
CA ILE A 251 -50.91 -51.07 30.57
C ILE A 251 -49.44 -50.72 30.59
N TYR A 252 -49.08 -49.57 30.00
CA TYR A 252 -47.73 -49.00 30.05
C TYR A 252 -47.81 -47.61 30.68
N ARG A 253 -47.10 -47.41 31.80
CA ARG A 253 -47.06 -46.14 32.57
C ARG A 253 -48.44 -45.54 32.87
N GLY A 254 -49.45 -46.38 33.12
CA GLY A 254 -50.83 -45.97 33.44
C GLY A 254 -51.72 -45.69 32.22
N VAL A 255 -51.22 -45.82 30.99
CA VAL A 255 -52.01 -45.68 29.75
C VAL A 255 -52.30 -47.06 29.16
N LEU A 256 -53.53 -47.27 28.69
CA LEU A 256 -53.95 -48.47 27.98
C LEU A 256 -53.35 -48.49 26.57
N VAL A 257 -52.62 -49.55 26.22
CA VAL A 257 -51.96 -49.71 24.91
C VAL A 257 -52.43 -50.99 24.21
N ALA A 258 -52.58 -50.93 22.88
CA ALA A 258 -52.92 -52.07 22.06
C ALA A 258 -51.65 -52.78 21.55
N LEU A 259 -51.50 -54.06 21.85
CA LEU A 259 -50.35 -54.88 21.45
C LEU A 259 -50.67 -55.63 20.16
N LYS A 260 -49.91 -55.35 19.10
CA LYS A 260 -49.95 -56.08 17.83
C LYS A 260 -48.70 -56.99 17.73
N PRO A 261 -48.83 -58.32 17.82
CA PRO A 261 -47.69 -59.21 17.62
C PRO A 261 -47.20 -59.15 16.17
N ILE A 262 -45.89 -59.29 15.98
CA ILE A 262 -45.23 -59.36 14.67
C ILE A 262 -44.39 -60.64 14.65
N GLU A 263 -44.68 -61.54 13.73
CA GLU A 263 -43.94 -62.80 13.58
C GLU A 263 -42.61 -62.57 12.86
N LYS A 264 -41.56 -62.24 13.63
CA LYS A 264 -40.17 -62.21 13.16
C LYS A 264 -39.25 -62.87 14.20
N GLN A 265 -38.40 -63.78 13.74
CA GLN A 265 -37.47 -64.52 14.62
C GLN A 265 -36.32 -63.64 15.15
N ARG A 266 -35.94 -62.58 14.44
CA ARG A 266 -34.90 -61.63 14.85
C ARG A 266 -35.18 -60.25 14.27
N ILE A 267 -34.94 -59.20 15.06
CA ILE A 267 -35.04 -57.80 14.63
C ILE A 267 -33.66 -57.17 14.82
N GLU A 268 -33.00 -56.83 13.71
CA GLU A 268 -31.77 -56.04 13.72
C GLU A 268 -32.12 -54.59 13.35
N LEU A 269 -31.72 -53.65 14.21
CA LEU A 269 -31.99 -52.22 14.01
C LEU A 269 -30.85 -51.60 13.19
N THR A 270 -31.01 -51.56 11.88
CA THR A 270 -30.06 -50.89 10.97
C THR A 270 -30.30 -49.38 10.92
N ARG A 271 -29.28 -48.61 10.54
CA ARG A 271 -29.34 -47.13 10.51
C ARG A 271 -30.49 -46.59 9.66
N LEU A 272 -30.78 -47.22 8.51
CA LEU A 272 -31.90 -46.83 7.64
C LEU A 272 -33.25 -47.00 8.34
N LEU A 273 -33.44 -48.12 9.04
CA LEU A 273 -34.69 -48.42 9.75
C LEU A 273 -34.91 -47.47 10.96
N LEU A 274 -33.84 -46.99 11.60
CA LEU A 274 -33.92 -45.95 12.64
C LEU A 274 -34.33 -44.58 12.08
N ILE A 275 -33.84 -44.21 10.89
CA ILE A 275 -34.23 -42.98 10.19
C ILE A 275 -35.70 -43.06 9.75
N GLU A 276 -36.12 -44.20 9.18
CA GLU A 276 -37.52 -44.44 8.82
C GLU A 276 -38.45 -44.34 10.03
N LEU A 277 -38.10 -44.98 11.16
CA LEU A 277 -38.86 -44.86 12.41
C LEU A 277 -38.96 -43.41 12.90
N LYS A 278 -37.86 -42.62 12.86
CA LYS A 278 -37.88 -41.19 13.25
C LYS A 278 -38.71 -40.31 12.29
N ASN A 279 -38.96 -40.75 11.06
CA ASN A 279 -39.81 -40.02 10.11
C ASN A 279 -41.31 -40.39 10.22
N ILE A 280 -41.66 -41.42 10.99
CA ILE A 280 -43.03 -41.92 11.18
C ILE A 280 -43.67 -41.35 12.47
N PHE A 281 -42.88 -40.74 13.36
CA PHE A 281 -43.29 -40.13 14.63
C PHE A 281 -42.94 -38.64 14.68
#